data_AF-A0A4C2A821-F1
#
_entry.id   AF-A0A4C2A821-F1
#
_cell.length_a   1.000
_cell.length_b   1.000
_cell.length_c   1.000
_cell.angle_alpha   90.00
_cell.angle_beta   90.00
_cell.angle_gamma   90.00
#
_symmetry.space_group_name_H-M   'P 1'
#
loop_
_entity.id
_entity.type
_entity.pdbx_description
1 polymer ?
#
loop_
_entity_poly.entity_id
_entity_poly.type
_entity_poly.pdbx_seq_one_letter_code
_entity_poly.pdbx_strand_id
1 'polypeptide(L)'
;MITRKFPILGKSKIREETILKWQTRYDSSQTGAITKTFFPDAKKAYATIRKLKPTPVQTQIFTGHTGIAEYLHRFKLLQSPSCECDADKIESVWHIILECPRYEVARYDLEHKIETKLEKQKCTK
;
A
#
# COMPACT_ATOMS: atom_id res chain seq x y z
N MET A 1 -33.51 16.70 28.88
CA MET A 1 -32.59 16.13 27.86
C MET A 1 -31.22 15.92 28.51
N ILE A 2 -30.92 14.72 29.01
CA ILE A 2 -29.63 14.44 29.67
C ILE A 2 -28.62 14.04 28.59
N THR A 3 -27.77 14.96 28.16
CA THR A 3 -26.60 14.60 27.35
C THR A 3 -25.62 13.89 28.27
N ARG A 4 -25.63 12.54 28.26
CA ARG A 4 -24.60 11.74 28.92
C ARG A 4 -23.25 12.04 28.26
N LYS A 5 -22.51 13.04 28.78
CA LYS A 5 -21.10 13.24 28.44
C LYS A 5 -20.34 12.05 29.04
N PHE A 6 -20.13 11.02 28.24
CA PHE A 6 -19.17 9.97 28.56
C PHE A 6 -17.84 10.62 28.99
N PRO A 7 -17.27 10.24 30.14
CA PRO A 7 -16.03 10.81 30.62
C PRO A 7 -14.95 10.68 29.54
N ILE A 8 -14.27 11.79 29.24
CA ILE A 8 -13.29 11.90 28.15
C ILE A 8 -12.20 10.81 28.30
N LEU A 9 -11.86 10.47 29.55
CA LEU A 9 -10.92 9.40 29.89
C LEU A 9 -11.37 8.01 29.40
N GLY A 10 -12.66 7.69 29.47
CA GLY A 10 -13.20 6.42 28.96
C GLY A 10 -13.12 6.33 27.43
N LYS A 11 -13.36 7.45 26.73
CA LYS A 11 -13.24 7.50 25.26
C LYS A 11 -11.81 7.31 24.77
N SER A 12 -10.82 7.87 25.48
CA SER A 12 -9.39 7.69 25.12
C SER A 12 -8.97 6.23 25.25
N LYS A 13 -9.29 5.58 26.38
CA LYS A 13 -8.95 4.17 26.61
C LYS A 13 -9.58 3.24 25.56
N ILE A 14 -10.87 3.41 25.26
CA ILE A 14 -11.54 2.63 24.21
C ILE A 14 -10.87 2.82 22.85
N ARG A 15 -10.47 4.06 22.52
CA ARG A 15 -9.78 4.35 21.27
C ARG A 15 -8.41 3.67 21.22
N GLU A 16 -7.62 3.76 22.28
CA GLU A 16 -6.30 3.12 22.39
C GLU A 16 -6.41 1.59 22.24
N GLU A 17 -7.34 0.96 22.95
CA GLU A 17 -7.60 -0.48 22.84
C GLU A 17 -8.06 -0.88 21.44
N THR A 18 -8.93 -0.08 20.81
CA THR A 18 -9.43 -0.34 19.45
C THR A 18 -8.30 -0.28 18.44
N ILE A 19 -7.45 0.74 18.53
CA ILE A 19 -6.28 0.91 17.67
C ILE A 19 -5.31 -0.26 17.84
N LEU A 20 -5.03 -0.68 19.08
CA LEU A 20 -4.16 -1.82 19.35
C LEU A 20 -4.72 -3.10 18.72
N LYS A 21 -6.00 -3.40 18.91
CA LYS A 21 -6.68 -4.55 18.30
C LYS A 21 -6.62 -4.50 16.76
N TRP A 22 -6.78 -3.32 16.18
CA TRP A 22 -6.65 -3.13 14.73
C TRP A 22 -5.23 -3.39 14.24
N GLN A 23 -4.22 -2.87 14.93
CA GLN A 23 -2.82 -3.11 14.59
C GLN A 23 -2.49 -4.61 14.68
N THR A 24 -2.89 -5.30 15.75
CA THR A 24 -2.67 -6.74 15.91
C THR A 24 -3.28 -7.56 14.75
N ARG A 25 -4.52 -7.23 14.36
CA ARG A 25 -5.19 -7.89 13.21
C ARG A 25 -4.50 -7.56 11.90
N TYR A 26 -4.04 -6.32 11.74
CA TYR A 26 -3.32 -5.89 10.56
C TYR A 26 -2.03 -6.70 10.44
N ASP A 27 -1.22 -6.76 11.49
CA ASP A 27 0.07 -7.46 11.49
C ASP A 27 -0.09 -8.95 11.20
N SER A 28 -1.06 -9.62 11.86
CA SER A 28 -1.31 -11.06 11.71
C SER A 28 -2.03 -11.46 10.43
N SER A 29 -2.59 -10.50 9.66
CA SER A 29 -3.29 -10.82 8.42
C SER A 29 -2.36 -11.44 7.36
N GLN A 30 -2.84 -12.51 6.71
CA GLN A 30 -2.14 -13.12 5.57
C GLN A 30 -2.37 -12.36 4.24
N THR A 31 -3.31 -11.41 4.22
CA THR A 31 -3.65 -10.61 3.04
C THR A 31 -3.14 -9.17 3.16
N GLY A 32 -3.14 -8.44 2.04
CA GLY A 32 -2.75 -7.02 2.01
C GLY A 32 -1.24 -6.79 2.08
N ALA A 33 -0.41 -7.75 1.65
CA ALA A 33 1.05 -7.64 1.66
C ALA A 33 1.56 -6.38 0.94
N ILE A 34 0.95 -6.00 -0.19
CA ILE A 34 1.29 -4.76 -0.91
C ILE A 34 0.95 -3.55 -0.05
N THR A 35 -0.27 -3.47 0.49
CA THR A 35 -0.69 -2.39 1.40
C THR A 35 0.24 -2.24 2.59
N LYS A 36 0.67 -3.34 3.20
CA LYS A 36 1.60 -3.35 4.34
C LYS A 36 2.97 -2.79 4.01
N THR A 37 3.39 -2.84 2.75
CA THR A 37 4.67 -2.27 2.35
C THR A 37 4.61 -0.73 2.29
N PHE A 38 3.48 -0.17 1.87
CA PHE A 38 3.27 1.29 1.85
C PHE A 38 2.82 1.85 3.21
N PHE A 39 2.07 1.06 3.98
CA PHE A 39 1.45 1.46 5.24
C PHE A 39 1.67 0.41 6.33
N PRO A 40 2.92 0.20 6.81
CA PRO A 40 3.23 -0.86 7.77
C PRO A 40 2.54 -0.69 9.12
N ASP A 41 2.23 0.55 9.50
CA ASP A 41 1.57 0.91 10.74
C ASP A 41 0.13 1.38 10.44
N ALA A 42 -0.86 0.57 10.82
CA ALA A 42 -2.28 0.84 10.60
C ALA A 42 -2.75 2.09 11.36
N LYS A 43 -2.17 2.38 12.53
CA LYS A 43 -2.48 3.59 13.31
C LYS A 43 -2.03 4.85 12.56
N LYS A 44 -0.84 4.82 11.94
CA LYS A 44 -0.29 5.94 11.17
C LYS A 44 -0.88 6.04 9.76
N ALA A 45 -1.34 4.93 9.18
CA ALA A 45 -1.89 4.87 7.84
C ALA A 45 -3.04 5.89 7.64
N TYR A 46 -3.98 5.97 8.58
CA TYR A 46 -5.13 6.88 8.47
C TYR A 46 -4.70 8.36 8.32
N ALA A 47 -3.76 8.81 9.16
CA ALA A 47 -3.27 10.19 9.10
C ALA A 47 -2.53 10.46 7.78
N THR A 48 -1.75 9.48 7.32
CA THR A 48 -1.00 9.56 6.06
C THR A 48 -1.94 9.66 4.86
N ILE A 49 -2.93 8.77 4.76
CA ILE A 49 -3.90 8.73 3.65
C ILE A 49 -4.73 10.02 3.61
N ARG A 50 -5.14 10.55 4.77
CA ARG A 50 -5.92 11.80 4.83
C ARG A 50 -5.12 13.01 4.30
N LYS A 51 -3.81 13.04 4.51
CA LYS A 51 -2.93 14.09 4.00
C LYS A 51 -2.62 13.88 2.51
N LEU A 52 -2.30 12.65 2.12
CA LEU A 52 -1.93 12.29 0.76
C LEU A 52 -3.10 12.46 -0.23
N LYS A 53 -4.33 12.12 0.19
CA LYS A 53 -5.54 12.10 -0.66
C LYS A 53 -5.29 11.38 -1.99
N PRO A 54 -5.01 10.06 -1.94
CA PRO A 54 -4.57 9.34 -3.12
C PRO A 54 -5.63 9.36 -4.22
N THR A 55 -5.17 9.48 -5.46
CA THR A 55 -6.01 9.28 -6.63
C THR A 55 -6.52 7.83 -6.69
N PRO A 56 -7.56 7.54 -7.50
CA PRO A 56 -8.01 6.15 -7.70
C PRO A 56 -6.88 5.22 -8.15
N VAL A 57 -6.01 5.68 -9.04
CA VAL A 57 -4.86 4.89 -9.53
C VAL A 57 -3.86 4.62 -8.40
N GLN A 58 -3.51 5.64 -7.59
CA GLN A 58 -2.64 5.44 -6.43
C GLN A 58 -3.25 4.47 -5.42
N THR A 59 -4.56 4.54 -5.19
CA THR A 59 -5.27 3.62 -4.30
C THR A 59 -5.20 2.18 -4.80
N GLN A 60 -5.36 1.96 -6.09
CA GLN A 60 -5.19 0.64 -6.70
C GLN A 60 -3.77 0.12 -6.53
N ILE A 61 -2.75 0.96 -6.78
CA ILE A 61 -1.34 0.61 -6.58
C ILE A 61 -1.07 0.24 -5.12
N PHE A 62 -1.50 1.07 -4.17
CA PHE A 62 -1.25 0.84 -2.75
C PHE A 62 -1.93 -0.42 -2.23
N THR A 63 -3.04 -0.83 -2.82
CA THR A 63 -3.75 -2.03 -2.39
C THR A 63 -3.41 -3.26 -3.22
N GLY A 64 -2.62 -3.11 -4.29
CA GLY A 64 -2.31 -4.17 -5.23
C GLY A 64 -3.51 -4.62 -6.07
N HIS A 65 -4.52 -3.77 -6.24
CA HIS A 65 -5.70 -4.02 -7.07
C HIS A 65 -5.61 -3.24 -8.39
N THR A 66 -4.49 -3.40 -9.09
CA THR A 66 -4.14 -2.67 -10.31
C THR A 66 -4.56 -3.43 -11.57
N GLY A 67 -4.73 -2.73 -12.68
CA GLY A 67 -4.95 -3.35 -14.00
C GLY A 67 -3.68 -3.91 -14.65
N ILE A 68 -2.72 -4.44 -13.88
CA ILE A 68 -1.46 -5.01 -14.39
C ILE A 68 -1.54 -6.53 -14.48
N ALA A 69 -0.65 -7.15 -15.27
CA ALA A 69 -0.77 -8.54 -15.64
C ALA A 69 -0.76 -9.51 -14.46
N GLU A 70 0.08 -9.29 -13.42
CA GLU A 70 0.09 -10.13 -12.22
C GLU A 70 -1.30 -10.20 -11.56
N TYR A 71 -1.95 -9.06 -11.37
CA TYR A 71 -3.26 -8.97 -10.73
C TYR A 71 -4.34 -9.59 -11.62
N LEU A 72 -4.38 -9.23 -12.90
CA LEU A 72 -5.39 -9.70 -13.84
C LEU A 72 -5.30 -11.22 -14.06
N HIS A 73 -4.08 -11.76 -14.14
CA HIS A 73 -3.85 -13.20 -14.23
C HIS A 73 -4.35 -13.95 -12.99
N ARG A 74 -4.11 -13.42 -11.77
CA ARG A 74 -4.65 -14.00 -10.52
C ARG A 74 -6.18 -14.11 -10.55
N PHE A 75 -6.86 -13.17 -11.20
CA PHE A 75 -8.31 -13.18 -11.40
C PHE A 75 -8.76 -13.88 -12.69
N LYS A 76 -7.86 -14.55 -13.41
CA LYS A 76 -8.12 -15.29 -14.65
C LYS A 76 -8.65 -14.42 -15.79
N LEU A 77 -8.34 -13.13 -15.76
CA LEU A 77 -8.69 -12.16 -16.82
C LEU A 77 -7.62 -12.07 -17.91
N LEU A 78 -6.39 -12.49 -17.60
CA LEU A 78 -5.30 -12.67 -18.57
C LEU A 78 -4.73 -14.08 -18.45
N GLN A 79 -4.16 -14.58 -19.55
CA GLN A 79 -3.56 -15.92 -19.62
C GLN A 79 -2.16 -15.98 -19.02
N SER A 80 -1.45 -14.85 -18.93
CA SER A 80 -0.10 -14.78 -18.40
C SER A 80 0.05 -13.57 -17.46
N PRO A 81 0.85 -13.69 -16.39
CA PRO A 81 1.23 -12.55 -15.54
C PRO A 81 2.45 -11.78 -16.08
N SER A 82 3.00 -12.15 -17.24
CA SER A 82 4.22 -11.56 -17.79
C SER A 82 4.06 -10.10 -18.21
N CYS A 83 5.13 -9.33 -18.08
CA CYS A 83 5.20 -7.95 -18.57
C CYS A 83 5.54 -7.92 -20.07
N GLU A 84 5.04 -6.90 -20.76
CA GLU A 84 5.37 -6.65 -22.17
C GLU A 84 6.85 -6.34 -22.40
N CYS A 85 7.60 -5.92 -21.36
CA CYS A 85 9.03 -5.66 -21.51
C CYS A 85 9.86 -6.93 -21.62
N ASP A 86 9.41 -8.03 -21.02
CA ASP A 86 10.13 -9.29 -20.92
C ASP A 86 9.15 -10.40 -20.49
N ALA A 87 9.02 -11.43 -21.33
CA ALA A 87 8.09 -12.54 -21.10
C ALA A 87 8.42 -13.34 -19.82
N ASP A 88 9.67 -13.30 -19.34
CA ASP A 88 10.10 -14.01 -18.13
C ASP A 88 9.92 -13.19 -16.85
N LYS A 89 9.48 -11.93 -16.96
CA LYS A 89 9.25 -11.03 -15.82
C LYS A 89 7.76 -10.92 -15.52
N ILE A 90 7.40 -11.15 -14.26
CA ILE A 90 6.03 -10.89 -13.78
C ILE A 90 5.80 -9.39 -13.70
N GLU A 91 4.70 -8.91 -14.29
CA GLU A 91 4.28 -7.51 -14.22
C GLU A 91 3.64 -7.19 -12.86
N SER A 92 4.46 -7.17 -11.82
CA SER A 92 4.05 -6.80 -10.47
C SER A 92 4.13 -5.30 -10.24
N VAL A 93 3.49 -4.82 -9.16
CA VAL A 93 3.61 -3.42 -8.72
C VAL A 93 5.07 -3.01 -8.52
N TRP A 94 5.88 -3.91 -7.95
CA TRP A 94 7.29 -3.66 -7.69
C TRP A 94 8.10 -3.61 -8.98
N HIS A 95 7.81 -4.52 -9.92
CA HIS A 95 8.46 -4.51 -11.22
C HIS A 95 8.20 -3.17 -11.93
N ILE A 96 6.94 -2.75 -12.04
CA ILE A 96 6.58 -1.48 -12.70
C ILE A 96 7.27 -0.29 -12.05
N ILE A 97 7.24 -0.19 -10.71
CA ILE A 97 7.78 0.97 -10.00
C ILE A 97 9.31 0.98 -10.02
N LEU A 98 9.98 -0.17 -9.83
CA LEU A 98 11.41 -0.21 -9.50
C LEU A 98 12.31 -0.78 -10.61
N GLU A 99 11.80 -1.62 -11.50
CA GLU A 99 12.64 -2.47 -12.36
C GLU A 99 12.34 -2.32 -13.85
N CYS A 100 11.09 -2.07 -14.21
CA CYS A 100 10.61 -2.16 -15.58
C CYS A 100 11.29 -1.09 -16.45
N PRO A 101 11.96 -1.48 -17.55
CA PRO A 101 12.68 -0.53 -18.41
C PRO A 101 11.73 0.44 -19.13
N ARG A 102 10.47 0.04 -19.36
CA ARG A 102 9.43 0.90 -19.94
C ARG A 102 9.20 2.19 -19.16
N TYR A 103 9.47 2.16 -17.86
CA TYR A 103 9.27 3.29 -16.94
C TYR A 103 10.59 3.85 -16.40
N GLU A 104 11.73 3.48 -16.99
CA GLU A 104 13.05 3.89 -16.52
C GLU A 104 13.21 5.41 -16.49
N VAL A 105 12.82 6.10 -17.57
CA VAL A 105 12.92 7.57 -17.65
C VAL A 105 12.07 8.24 -16.57
N ALA A 106 10.80 7.82 -16.43
CA ALA A 106 9.91 8.38 -15.42
C ALA A 106 10.39 8.11 -13.98
N ARG A 107 10.98 6.94 -13.73
CA ARG A 107 11.60 6.60 -12.45
C ARG A 107 12.84 7.46 -12.21
N TYR A 108 13.73 7.61 -13.18
CA TYR A 108 14.91 8.45 -13.08
C TYR A 108 14.56 9.91 -12.76
N ASP A 109 13.58 10.48 -13.49
CA ASP A 109 13.12 11.84 -13.26
C ASP A 109 12.55 12.01 -11.85
N LEU A 110 11.80 11.02 -11.36
CA LEU A 110 11.27 11.04 -10.00
C LEU A 110 12.40 10.95 -8.97
N GLU A 111 13.33 10.00 -9.12
CA GLU A 111 14.49 9.82 -8.23
C GLU A 111 15.34 11.08 -8.14
N HIS A 112 15.58 11.73 -9.29
CA HIS A 112 16.30 12.99 -9.34
C HIS A 112 15.53 14.11 -8.62
N LYS A 113 14.22 14.21 -8.85
CA LYS A 113 13.37 15.23 -8.22
C LYS A 113 13.27 15.10 -6.70
N ILE A 114 13.30 13.87 -6.19
CA ILE A 114 13.27 13.60 -4.74
C ILE A 114 14.67 13.43 -4.14
N GLU A 115 15.72 13.57 -4.95
CA GLU A 115 17.13 13.39 -4.59
C GLU A 115 17.41 12.07 -3.85
N THR A 116 16.65 11.02 -4.18
CA THR A 116 16.66 9.74 -3.47
C THR A 116 16.36 8.61 -4.45
N LYS A 117 17.11 7.51 -4.37
CA LYS A 117 16.82 6.30 -5.14
C LYS A 117 15.57 5.59 -4.62
N LEU A 118 14.75 5.07 -5.53
CA LEU A 118 13.61 4.25 -5.16
C LEU A 118 14.09 2.84 -4.83
N GLU A 119 13.82 2.42 -3.60
CA GLU A 119 14.12 1.08 -3.15
C GLU A 119 12.92 0.50 -2.40
N LYS A 120 12.75 -0.82 -2.51
CA LYS A 120 11.76 -1.52 -1.71
C LYS A 120 12.23 -1.55 -0.26
N GLN A 121 11.51 -0.86 0.63
CA GLN A 121 11.80 -0.92 2.05
C GLN A 121 11.74 -2.37 2.55
N LYS A 122 12.81 -2.83 3.20
CA LYS A 122 12.81 -4.12 3.88
C LYS A 122 11.81 -4.01 5.04
N CYS A 123 10.82 -4.89 5.04
CA CYS A 123 9.89 -4.99 6.17
C CYS A 123 10.68 -5.55 7.36
N THR A 124 11.23 -4.67 8.20
CA THR A 124 11.73 -5.03 9.52
C THR A 124 10.50 -5.37 10.37
N LYS A 125 10.35 -6.67 10.66
CA LYS A 125 9.41 -7.16 11.66
C LYS A 125 9.79 -6.66 13.04
#